data_AF-A0A956BM70-F1
#
_entry.id   AF-A0A956BM70-F1
#
_cell.length_a   1.000
_cell.length_b   1.000
_cell.length_c   1.000
_cell.angle_alpha   90.00
_cell.angle_beta   90.00
_cell.angle_gamma   90.00
#
_symmetry.space_group_name_H-M   'P 1'
#
loop_
_entity.id
_entity.type
_entity.pdbx_description
1 polymer ?
#
loop_
_entity_poly.entity_id
_entity_poly.type
_entity_poly.pdbx_seq_one_letter_code
_entity_poly.pdbx_strand_id
1 'polypeptide(L)'
;APRDARPTPATPTRSLSLGLGDAAPAAPAAEEPAEVPSRGWLAAVSALRAEVHLGRREDLPEPIENLAPVVNVLHTAGEIGTMRLPSGRRYGLYGWPDLRRPGSKVLAVSWGEPLAEMVVLHRHPHPVGTTIDEGLGLLPPSDSDVEDAAVRATGWAPPDCSGRLFALESDAIWILRERRVFKWDGQRLRDDGSPKQVLASLTLRWSNH
;
A
#
# COMPACT_ATOMS: atom_id res chain seq x y z
N ALA A 1 6.27 -67.12 58.05
CA ALA A 1 4.80 -67.22 58.13
C ALA A 1 4.19 -66.58 56.88
N PRO A 2 3.08 -67.11 56.34
CA PRO A 2 2.94 -67.35 54.90
C PRO A 2 1.95 -66.45 54.17
N ARG A 3 2.16 -66.41 52.85
CA ARG A 3 1.21 -66.39 51.70
C ARG A 3 0.04 -65.39 51.73
N ASP A 4 0.03 -64.53 50.71
CA ASP A 4 -1.03 -64.65 49.70
C ASP A 4 -0.58 -64.12 48.33
N ALA A 5 -0.55 -65.02 47.36
CA ALA A 5 -0.28 -64.74 45.96
C ALA A 5 -1.61 -64.76 45.21
N ARG A 6 -1.95 -63.67 44.53
CA ARG A 6 -3.05 -63.64 43.54
C ARG A 6 -2.46 -63.58 42.12
N PRO A 7 -2.90 -64.45 41.20
CA PRO A 7 -2.52 -64.36 39.80
C PRO A 7 -3.44 -63.38 39.05
N THR A 8 -2.92 -62.71 38.03
CA THR A 8 -3.70 -61.83 37.13
C THR A 8 -3.41 -62.22 35.68
N PRO A 9 -4.44 -62.25 34.80
CA PRO A 9 -4.42 -63.03 33.56
C PRO A 9 -3.71 -62.36 32.37
N ALA A 10 -3.33 -63.23 31.43
CA ALA A 10 -2.68 -62.92 30.16
C ALA A 10 -3.53 -62.01 29.24
N THR A 11 -2.87 -61.05 28.61
CA THR A 11 -3.45 -60.19 27.56
C THR A 11 -3.09 -60.75 26.18
N PRO A 12 -4.04 -60.83 25.23
CA PRO A 12 -3.82 -61.42 23.91
C PRO A 12 -3.03 -60.53 22.95
N THR A 13 -2.13 -61.17 22.21
CA THR A 13 -1.39 -60.66 21.05
C THR A 13 -2.35 -60.22 19.93
N ARG A 14 -2.37 -58.93 19.60
CA ARG A 14 -2.97 -58.43 18.35
C ARG A 14 -1.95 -58.51 17.22
N SER A 15 -2.19 -59.42 16.27
CA SER A 15 -1.53 -59.43 14.96
C SER A 15 -1.99 -58.22 14.15
N LEU A 16 -1.05 -57.40 13.69
CA LEU A 16 -1.28 -56.34 12.69
C LEU A 16 -1.02 -56.93 11.31
N SER A 17 -2.08 -57.08 10.52
CA SER A 17 -2.00 -57.38 9.09
C SER A 17 -1.57 -56.13 8.32
N LEU A 18 -0.40 -56.19 7.68
CA LEU A 18 0.04 -55.22 6.66
C LEU A 18 -0.78 -55.41 5.38
N GLY A 19 -1.74 -54.50 5.15
CA GLY A 19 -2.33 -54.32 3.83
C GLY A 19 -1.46 -53.40 2.99
N LEU A 20 -0.74 -53.95 2.01
CA LEU A 20 -0.20 -53.18 0.89
C LEU A 20 -1.39 -52.72 0.02
N GLY A 21 -1.83 -51.48 0.23
CA GLY A 21 -2.70 -50.77 -0.70
C GLY A 21 -1.85 -49.99 -1.68
N ASP A 22 -1.84 -50.45 -2.93
CA ASP A 22 -1.25 -49.79 -4.09
C ASP A 22 -2.03 -48.49 -4.35
N ALA A 23 -1.51 -47.37 -3.87
CA ALA A 23 -2.11 -46.05 -4.05
C ALA A 23 -1.43 -45.35 -5.22
N ALA A 24 -2.17 -45.26 -6.33
CA ALA A 24 -1.83 -44.50 -7.52
C ALA A 24 -1.41 -43.05 -7.16
N PRO A 25 -0.46 -42.45 -7.88
CA PRO A 25 -0.02 -41.09 -7.63
C PRO A 25 -1.18 -40.12 -7.83
N ALA A 26 -1.55 -39.43 -6.75
CA ALA A 26 -2.52 -38.35 -6.79
C ALA A 26 -2.00 -37.26 -7.74
N ALA A 27 -2.81 -36.92 -8.74
CA ALA A 27 -2.56 -35.78 -9.61
C ALA A 27 -2.42 -34.50 -8.76
N PRO A 28 -1.53 -33.56 -9.12
CA PRO A 28 -1.43 -32.29 -8.42
C PRO A 28 -2.78 -31.58 -8.53
N ALA A 29 -3.37 -31.27 -7.36
CA ALA A 29 -4.55 -30.44 -7.29
C ALA A 29 -4.28 -29.15 -8.04
N ALA A 30 -5.06 -28.88 -9.08
CA ALA A 30 -5.06 -27.60 -9.75
C ALA A 30 -5.34 -26.54 -8.67
N GLU A 31 -4.38 -25.65 -8.44
CA GLU A 31 -4.56 -24.47 -7.59
C GLU A 31 -5.79 -23.73 -8.10
N GLU A 32 -6.87 -23.75 -7.30
CA GLU A 32 -8.02 -22.90 -7.55
C GLU A 32 -7.54 -21.46 -7.63
N PRO A 33 -7.98 -20.67 -8.62
CA PRO A 33 -7.53 -19.30 -8.79
C PRO A 33 -7.88 -18.53 -7.51
N ALA A 34 -6.85 -18.10 -6.78
CA ALA A 34 -6.99 -17.36 -5.54
C ALA A 34 -7.96 -16.18 -5.76
N GLU A 35 -9.02 -16.11 -4.95
CA GLU A 35 -9.98 -15.01 -5.01
C GLU A 35 -9.24 -13.68 -4.90
N VAL A 36 -9.37 -12.84 -5.93
CA VAL A 36 -8.74 -11.52 -5.95
C VAL A 36 -9.35 -10.69 -4.83
N PRO A 37 -8.55 -10.14 -3.90
CA PRO A 37 -9.07 -9.30 -2.84
C PRO A 37 -9.81 -8.11 -3.45
N SER A 38 -11.08 -7.96 -3.08
CA SER A 38 -11.98 -6.98 -3.69
C SER A 38 -11.84 -5.56 -3.12
N ARG A 39 -11.14 -5.39 -1.99
CA ARG A 39 -10.95 -4.10 -1.30
C ARG A 39 -9.61 -3.99 -0.57
N GLY A 40 -9.22 -2.76 -0.27
CA GLY A 40 -8.02 -2.42 0.50
C GLY A 40 -6.76 -2.34 -0.35
N TRP A 41 -5.60 -2.28 0.31
CA TRP A 41 -4.33 -2.05 -0.39
C TRP A 41 -3.89 -3.26 -1.23
N LEU A 42 -4.26 -4.48 -0.82
CA LEU A 42 -4.00 -5.69 -1.61
C LEU A 42 -4.79 -5.71 -2.93
N ALA A 43 -6.00 -5.13 -2.94
CA ALA A 43 -6.75 -4.94 -4.18
C ALA A 43 -6.00 -3.99 -5.13
N ALA A 44 -5.40 -2.92 -4.60
CA ALA A 44 -4.55 -2.02 -5.37
C ALA A 44 -3.34 -2.75 -5.97
N VAL A 45 -2.60 -3.52 -5.15
CA VAL A 45 -1.44 -4.31 -5.60
C VAL A 45 -1.82 -5.29 -6.71
N SER A 46 -2.94 -6.00 -6.54
CA SER A 46 -3.45 -6.94 -7.54
C SER A 46 -3.83 -6.23 -8.84
N ALA A 47 -4.57 -5.12 -8.76
CA ALA A 47 -4.95 -4.31 -9.92
C ALA A 47 -3.73 -3.79 -10.69
N LEU A 48 -2.65 -3.44 -9.97
CA LEU A 48 -1.38 -3.00 -10.53
C LEU A 48 -0.49 -4.15 -11.04
N ARG A 49 -0.87 -5.40 -10.79
CA ARG A 49 -0.04 -6.60 -11.02
C ARG A 49 1.35 -6.46 -10.40
N ALA A 50 1.41 -5.84 -9.23
CA ALA A 50 2.64 -5.52 -8.55
C ALA A 50 3.10 -6.69 -7.67
N GLU A 51 4.41 -6.84 -7.52
CA GLU A 51 5.02 -7.80 -6.61
C GLU A 51 5.37 -7.11 -5.30
N VAL A 52 5.11 -7.77 -4.16
CA VAL A 52 5.39 -7.23 -2.83
C VAL A 52 6.41 -8.10 -2.12
N HIS A 53 7.45 -7.47 -1.57
CA HIS A 53 8.46 -8.11 -0.73
C HIS A 53 8.42 -7.48 0.67
N LEU A 54 7.91 -8.24 1.64
CA LEU A 54 7.80 -7.82 3.04
C LEU A 54 9.17 -7.84 3.73
N GLY A 55 9.36 -6.97 4.72
CA GLY A 55 10.59 -6.90 5.52
C GLY A 55 11.80 -6.33 4.77
N ARG A 56 11.65 -5.99 3.48
CA ARG A 56 12.66 -5.30 2.69
C ARG A 56 12.44 -3.79 2.79
N ARG A 57 13.52 -3.04 3.00
CA ARG A 57 13.51 -1.59 2.95
C ARG A 57 14.04 -1.12 1.60
N GLU A 58 13.36 -0.17 0.98
CA GLU A 58 13.90 0.63 -0.12
C GLU A 58 14.46 1.93 0.46
N ASP A 59 15.51 2.47 -0.16
CA ASP A 59 16.02 3.79 0.18
C ASP A 59 14.95 4.85 -0.10
N LEU A 60 14.86 5.82 0.79
CA LEU A 60 13.91 6.92 0.62
C LEU A 60 14.45 7.90 -0.42
N PRO A 61 13.58 8.59 -1.15
CA PRO A 61 14.02 9.69 -2.00
C PRO A 61 14.77 10.74 -1.19
N GLU A 62 15.92 11.23 -1.68
CA GLU A 62 16.75 12.25 -1.00
C GLU A 62 15.92 13.48 -0.56
N PRO A 63 14.97 14.00 -1.35
CA PRO A 63 14.11 15.09 -0.88
C PRO A 63 13.29 14.72 0.36
N ILE A 64 12.90 13.45 0.52
CA ILE A 64 12.12 12.92 1.66
C ILE A 64 13.01 12.65 2.86
N GLU A 65 14.21 12.09 2.66
CA GLU A 65 15.17 11.83 3.73
C GLU A 65 15.50 13.11 4.53
N ASN A 66 15.53 14.24 3.83
CA ASN A 66 15.78 15.55 4.41
C ASN A 66 14.52 16.23 5.00
N LEU A 67 13.36 15.58 4.97
CA LEU A 67 12.10 16.07 5.53
C LEU A 67 11.75 15.32 6.82
N ALA A 68 12.37 15.74 7.93
CA ALA A 68 12.18 15.11 9.24
C ALA A 68 10.71 14.83 9.62
N PRO A 69 9.73 15.72 9.37
CA PRO A 69 8.33 15.40 9.64
C PRO A 69 7.79 14.18 8.87
N VAL A 70 8.15 14.04 7.59
CA VAL A 70 7.74 12.91 6.75
C VAL A 70 8.41 11.63 7.23
N VAL A 71 9.74 11.68 7.44
CA VAL A 71 10.52 10.55 7.94
C VAL A 71 10.00 10.06 9.29
N ASN A 72 9.70 10.97 10.21
CA ASN A 72 9.15 10.62 11.52
C ASN A 72 7.83 9.86 11.40
N VAL A 73 6.92 10.29 10.50
CA VAL A 73 5.68 9.55 10.25
C VAL A 73 5.98 8.17 9.69
N LEU A 74 6.82 8.05 8.66
CA LEU A 74 7.16 6.77 8.04
C LEU A 74 7.83 5.80 9.04
N HIS A 75 8.64 6.30 9.97
CA HIS A 75 9.25 5.50 11.04
C HIS A 75 8.23 4.99 12.09
N THR A 76 7.01 5.51 12.13
CA THR A 76 5.94 4.95 12.98
C THR A 76 5.23 3.74 12.35
N ALA A 77 5.52 3.42 11.08
CA ALA A 77 4.97 2.24 10.43
C ALA A 77 5.38 0.98 11.19
N GLY A 78 4.44 0.07 11.44
CA GLY A 78 4.74 -1.16 12.18
C GLY A 78 5.38 -2.24 11.31
N GLU A 79 5.18 -2.19 9.99
CA GLU A 79 5.90 -3.04 9.04
C GLU A 79 6.23 -2.25 7.77
N ILE A 80 7.38 -2.57 7.19
CA ILE A 80 7.86 -2.00 5.93
C ILE A 80 8.07 -3.10 4.90
N GLY A 81 7.99 -2.73 3.63
CA GLY A 81 8.21 -3.62 2.51
C GLY A 81 8.63 -2.84 1.27
N THR A 82 8.76 -3.56 0.16
CA THR A 82 8.94 -2.95 -1.17
C THR A 82 7.91 -3.50 -2.13
N MET A 83 7.39 -2.65 -3.01
CA MET A 83 6.53 -3.02 -4.12
C MET A 83 7.27 -2.77 -5.43
N ARG A 84 7.21 -3.73 -6.34
CA ARG A 84 7.77 -3.63 -7.69
C ARG A 84 6.65 -3.72 -8.72
N LEU A 85 6.55 -2.71 -9.58
CA LEU A 85 5.61 -2.72 -10.71
C LEU A 85 6.20 -3.52 -11.89
N PRO A 86 5.35 -4.01 -12.82
CA PRO A 86 5.81 -4.62 -14.07
C PRO A 86 6.71 -3.72 -14.92
N SER A 87 6.58 -2.39 -14.78
CA SER A 87 7.47 -1.41 -15.40
C SER A 87 8.89 -1.42 -14.83
N GLY A 88 9.15 -2.15 -13.74
CA GLY A 88 10.41 -2.17 -13.00
C GLY A 88 10.51 -1.10 -11.91
N ARG A 89 9.56 -0.15 -11.86
CA ARG A 89 9.51 0.89 -10.84
C ARG A 89 9.32 0.29 -9.44
N ARG A 90 9.99 0.88 -8.46
CA ARG A 90 9.97 0.43 -7.06
C ARG A 90 9.36 1.48 -6.15
N TYR A 91 8.64 0.99 -5.15
CA TYR A 91 8.09 1.78 -4.05
C TYR A 91 8.49 1.16 -2.72
N GLY A 92 8.89 1.97 -1.76
CA GLY A 92 8.87 1.58 -0.34
C GLY A 92 7.44 1.56 0.17
N LEU A 93 7.03 0.46 0.81
CA LEU A 93 5.73 0.31 1.45
C LEU A 93 5.86 0.55 2.95
N TYR A 94 4.92 1.31 3.50
CA TYR A 94 4.82 1.63 4.92
C TYR A 94 3.40 1.30 5.39
N GLY A 95 3.28 0.32 6.29
CA GLY A 95 2.01 -0.24 6.74
C GLY A 95 1.69 0.09 8.19
N TRP A 96 0.43 0.46 8.45
CA TRP A 96 -0.12 0.63 9.80
C TRP A 96 -1.36 -0.26 10.01
N PRO A 97 -1.38 -1.11 11.06
CA PRO A 97 -0.27 -1.41 11.98
C PRO A 97 0.79 -2.35 11.37
N ASP A 98 0.49 -3.03 10.27
CA ASP A 98 1.39 -3.98 9.60
C ASP A 98 1.03 -4.09 8.10
N LEU A 99 1.79 -4.86 7.31
CA LEU A 99 1.53 -5.09 5.87
C LEU A 99 0.85 -6.45 5.62
N ARG A 100 0.31 -7.10 6.64
CA ARG A 100 -0.26 -8.45 6.51
C ARG A 100 -1.77 -8.43 6.40
N ARG A 101 -2.41 -7.38 6.91
CA ARG A 101 -3.86 -7.26 6.90
C ARG A 101 -4.34 -6.56 5.62
N PRO A 102 -5.39 -7.05 4.95
CA PRO A 102 -5.98 -6.37 3.80
C PRO A 102 -6.48 -4.95 4.13
N GLY A 103 -6.95 -4.73 5.36
CA GLY A 103 -7.46 -3.45 5.85
C GLY A 103 -6.41 -2.49 6.41
N SER A 104 -5.11 -2.84 6.33
CA SER A 104 -4.05 -1.94 6.78
C SER A 104 -4.02 -0.66 5.96
N LYS A 105 -3.65 0.44 6.62
CA LYS A 105 -3.29 1.68 5.93
C LYS A 105 -1.91 1.48 5.34
N VAL A 106 -1.79 1.68 4.04
CA VAL A 106 -0.51 1.55 3.34
C VAL A 106 -0.22 2.79 2.53
N LEU A 107 0.98 3.32 2.72
CA LEU A 107 1.60 4.32 1.88
C LEU A 107 2.70 3.66 1.03
N ALA A 108 2.67 3.90 -0.27
CA ALA A 108 3.74 3.57 -1.19
C ALA A 108 4.52 4.84 -1.53
N VAL A 109 5.84 4.81 -1.41
CA VAL A 109 6.72 5.97 -1.63
C VAL A 109 7.76 5.62 -2.69
N SER A 110 7.86 6.43 -3.74
CA SER A 110 8.85 6.27 -4.80
C SER A 110 9.50 7.61 -5.15
N TRP A 111 10.64 7.55 -5.82
CA TRP A 111 11.33 8.72 -6.34
C TRP A 111 10.48 9.44 -7.38
N GLY A 112 10.63 10.76 -7.46
CA GLY A 112 10.03 11.56 -8.53
C GLY A 112 10.02 13.05 -8.22
N GLU A 113 10.01 13.87 -9.27
CA GLU A 113 9.96 15.33 -9.15
C GLU A 113 8.53 15.83 -8.92
N PRO A 114 8.31 16.87 -8.09
CA PRO A 114 9.32 17.76 -7.50
C PRO A 114 9.90 17.30 -6.15
N LEU A 115 9.41 16.20 -5.57
CA LEU A 115 9.86 15.70 -4.26
C LEU A 115 9.88 14.16 -4.21
N ALA A 116 8.70 13.56 -4.33
CA ALA A 116 8.49 12.12 -4.39
C ALA A 116 7.06 11.83 -4.84
N GLU A 117 6.84 10.61 -5.33
CA GLU A 117 5.50 10.06 -5.46
C GLU A 117 5.12 9.34 -4.16
N MET A 118 4.01 9.75 -3.55
CA MET A 118 3.43 9.09 -2.38
C MET A 118 2.00 8.68 -2.71
N VAL A 119 1.67 7.40 -2.58
CA VAL A 119 0.37 6.86 -3.00
C VAL A 119 -0.30 6.14 -1.84
N VAL A 120 -1.57 6.44 -1.62
CA VAL A 120 -2.37 5.89 -0.53
C VAL A 120 -3.13 4.65 -1.01
N LEU A 121 -2.43 3.50 -1.04
CA LEU A 121 -2.94 2.27 -1.67
C LEU A 121 -4.24 1.75 -1.04
N HIS A 122 -4.45 1.98 0.25
CA HIS A 122 -5.63 1.51 0.97
C HIS A 122 -6.92 2.25 0.60
N ARG A 123 -6.84 3.32 -0.21
CA ARG A 123 -7.99 4.08 -0.75
C ARG A 123 -8.46 3.59 -2.11
N HIS A 124 -7.83 2.56 -2.68
CA HIS A 124 -8.22 1.98 -3.96
C HIS A 124 -9.73 1.64 -4.01
N PRO A 125 -10.43 1.97 -5.11
CA PRO A 125 -9.91 2.45 -6.40
C PRO A 125 -9.70 3.96 -6.51
N HIS A 126 -9.86 4.73 -5.43
CA HIS A 126 -9.70 6.18 -5.50
C HIS A 126 -8.21 6.57 -5.56
N PRO A 127 -7.78 7.34 -6.58
CA PRO A 127 -6.41 7.83 -6.66
C PRO A 127 -6.20 8.90 -5.58
N VAL A 128 -5.29 8.62 -4.66
CA VAL A 128 -4.95 9.51 -3.55
C VAL A 128 -3.44 9.52 -3.39
N GLY A 129 -2.84 10.71 -3.39
CA GLY A 129 -1.40 10.85 -3.23
C GLY A 129 -0.79 12.07 -3.93
N THR A 130 0.54 12.12 -4.02
CA THR A 130 1.29 13.18 -4.72
C THR A 130 1.66 12.80 -6.14
N THR A 131 1.52 13.75 -7.05
CA THR A 131 1.80 13.57 -8.48
C THR A 131 3.24 13.93 -8.81
N ILE A 132 3.75 13.34 -9.89
CA ILE A 132 5.14 13.52 -10.35
C ILE A 132 5.20 13.80 -11.85
N ASP A 133 6.30 14.38 -12.30
CA ASP A 133 6.45 14.83 -13.69
C ASP A 133 6.45 13.67 -14.72
N GLU A 134 6.96 12.49 -14.38
CA GLU A 134 7.36 11.49 -15.37
C GLU A 134 6.21 10.67 -16.01
N GLY A 135 4.95 10.79 -15.56
CA GLY A 135 3.82 9.98 -16.09
C GLY A 135 3.93 8.46 -15.92
N LEU A 136 5.05 7.97 -15.41
CA LEU A 136 5.33 6.58 -15.09
C LEU A 136 4.88 6.20 -13.66
N GLY A 137 4.20 7.13 -12.97
CA GLY A 137 3.67 6.94 -11.63
C GLY A 137 2.36 6.15 -11.63
N LEU A 138 1.80 5.96 -10.43
CA LEU A 138 0.45 5.41 -10.23
C LEU A 138 -0.63 6.48 -10.28
N LEU A 139 -0.25 7.75 -10.15
CA LEU A 139 -1.15 8.90 -10.27
C LEU A 139 -0.96 9.62 -11.61
N PRO A 140 -1.93 10.45 -12.03
CA PRO A 140 -1.75 11.31 -13.20
C PRO A 140 -0.45 12.12 -13.11
N PRO A 141 0.24 12.37 -14.23
CA PRO A 141 1.44 13.19 -14.22
C PRO A 141 1.15 14.62 -13.73
N SER A 142 2.16 15.29 -13.19
CA SER A 142 2.02 16.64 -12.62
C SER A 142 1.61 17.70 -13.65
N ASP A 143 1.91 17.47 -14.93
CA ASP A 143 1.52 18.33 -16.05
C ASP A 143 0.13 18.01 -16.61
N SER A 144 -0.60 17.08 -15.99
CA SER A 144 -2.01 16.83 -16.30
C SER A 144 -2.82 18.11 -16.18
N ASP A 145 -3.86 18.21 -17.02
CA ASP A 145 -4.81 19.32 -16.99
C ASP A 145 -5.45 19.45 -15.59
N VAL A 146 -5.21 20.62 -14.96
CA VAL A 146 -5.67 20.95 -13.61
C VAL A 146 -7.18 21.11 -13.54
N GLU A 147 -7.81 21.64 -14.58
CA GLU A 147 -9.26 21.81 -14.66
C GLU A 147 -9.93 20.45 -14.65
N ASP A 148 -9.49 19.57 -15.54
CA ASP A 148 -9.97 18.20 -15.65
C ASP A 148 -9.77 17.41 -14.34
N ALA A 149 -8.61 17.54 -13.71
CA ALA A 149 -8.33 16.90 -12.43
C ALA A 149 -9.23 17.43 -11.31
N ALA A 150 -9.46 18.74 -11.26
CA ALA A 150 -10.35 19.36 -10.28
C ALA A 150 -11.80 18.94 -10.46
N VAL A 151 -12.32 18.98 -11.69
CA VAL A 151 -13.71 18.59 -11.98
C VAL A 151 -13.94 17.12 -11.62
N ARG A 152 -12.99 16.23 -11.92
CA ARG A 152 -13.09 14.81 -11.51
C ARG A 152 -13.10 14.61 -10.00
N ALA A 153 -12.28 15.36 -9.25
CA ALA A 153 -12.15 15.20 -7.81
C ALA A 153 -13.27 15.92 -7.03
N THR A 154 -13.61 17.14 -7.40
CA THR A 154 -14.46 18.04 -6.60
C THR A 154 -15.77 18.39 -7.29
N GLY A 155 -15.95 18.05 -8.57
CA GLY A 155 -17.09 18.44 -9.39
C GLY A 155 -17.04 19.87 -9.95
N TRP A 156 -15.99 20.64 -9.62
CA TRP A 156 -15.88 22.06 -9.98
C TRP A 156 -14.43 22.44 -10.33
N ALA A 157 -14.26 23.26 -11.37
CA ALA A 157 -12.98 23.85 -11.71
C ALA A 157 -12.59 24.96 -10.71
N PRO A 158 -11.30 25.12 -10.37
CA PRO A 158 -10.84 26.29 -9.62
C PRO A 158 -10.97 27.56 -10.49
N PRO A 159 -11.06 28.75 -9.88
CA PRO A 159 -11.12 30.02 -10.63
C PRO A 159 -9.85 30.34 -11.41
N ASP A 160 -8.73 29.70 -11.06
CA ASP A 160 -7.44 29.80 -11.73
C ASP A 160 -6.90 28.37 -11.87
N CYS A 161 -6.68 27.94 -13.11
CA CYS A 161 -6.15 26.61 -13.45
C CYS A 161 -4.65 26.62 -13.75
N SER A 162 -3.96 27.75 -13.58
CA SER A 162 -2.51 27.84 -13.79
C SER A 162 -1.74 26.98 -12.78
N GLY A 163 -0.56 26.53 -13.20
CA GLY A 163 0.34 25.71 -12.39
C GLY A 163 0.35 24.24 -12.81
N ARG A 164 0.75 23.39 -11.87
CA ARG A 164 0.86 21.95 -12.05
C ARG A 164 0.16 21.22 -10.93
N LEU A 165 -0.35 20.03 -11.20
CA LEU A 165 -0.90 19.17 -10.17
C LEU A 165 0.22 18.73 -9.22
N PHE A 166 -0.04 18.82 -7.91
CA PHE A 166 0.89 18.43 -6.86
C PHE A 166 0.39 17.22 -6.06
N ALA A 167 -0.90 17.20 -5.74
CA ALA A 167 -1.53 16.08 -5.05
C ALA A 167 -3.01 15.98 -5.37
N LEU A 168 -3.55 14.80 -5.15
CA LEU A 168 -4.95 14.45 -5.36
C LEU A 168 -5.51 13.75 -4.13
N GLU A 169 -6.74 14.10 -3.79
CA GLU A 169 -7.61 13.34 -2.90
C GLU A 169 -9.01 13.22 -3.51
N SER A 170 -9.87 12.43 -2.88
CA SER A 170 -11.23 12.17 -3.35
C SER A 170 -12.13 13.40 -3.46
N ASP A 171 -11.83 14.48 -2.74
CA ASP A 171 -12.66 15.69 -2.65
C ASP A 171 -11.84 16.99 -2.79
N ALA A 172 -10.55 16.89 -3.11
CA ALA A 172 -9.69 18.05 -3.23
C ALA A 172 -8.47 17.77 -4.11
N ILE A 173 -7.92 18.83 -4.69
CA ILE A 173 -6.64 18.81 -5.39
C ILE A 173 -5.69 19.85 -4.81
N TRP A 174 -4.39 19.62 -5.00
CA TRP A 174 -3.34 20.57 -4.67
C TRP A 174 -2.61 20.98 -5.94
N ILE A 175 -2.44 22.28 -6.14
CA ILE A 175 -1.88 22.88 -7.34
C ILE A 175 -0.59 23.61 -6.95
N LEU A 176 0.53 23.22 -7.55
CA LEU A 176 1.82 23.91 -7.44
C LEU A 176 1.88 25.07 -8.42
N ARG A 177 2.02 26.28 -7.90
CA ARG A 177 2.31 27.51 -8.66
C ARG A 177 3.59 28.10 -8.15
N GLU A 178 4.58 28.23 -9.03
CA GLU A 178 5.93 28.70 -8.70
C GLU A 178 6.53 27.87 -7.54
N ARG A 179 6.43 28.37 -6.30
CA ARG A 179 6.97 27.75 -5.08
C ARG A 179 5.92 27.58 -3.98
N ARG A 180 4.64 27.75 -4.30
CA ARG A 180 3.51 27.69 -3.38
C ARG A 180 2.52 26.64 -3.85
N VAL A 181 1.91 25.95 -2.90
CA VAL A 181 0.90 24.94 -3.16
C VAL A 181 -0.44 25.45 -2.68
N PHE A 182 -1.44 25.39 -3.56
CA PHE A 182 -2.80 25.84 -3.30
C PHE A 182 -3.73 24.63 -3.27
N LYS A 183 -4.55 24.51 -2.23
CA LYS A 183 -5.61 23.51 -2.15
C LYS A 183 -6.89 24.06 -2.77
N TRP A 184 -7.52 23.26 -3.62
CA TRP A 184 -8.88 23.46 -4.12
C TRP A 184 -9.78 22.32 -3.63
N ASP A 185 -10.87 22.64 -2.94
CA ASP A 185 -11.85 21.67 -2.40
C ASP A 185 -13.23 21.74 -3.10
N GLY A 186 -13.29 22.35 -4.27
CA GLY A 186 -14.54 22.59 -5.00
C GLY A 186 -15.30 23.85 -4.57
N GLN A 187 -14.93 24.48 -3.45
CA GLN A 187 -15.56 25.71 -2.98
C GLN A 187 -14.56 26.85 -2.80
N ARG A 188 -13.38 26.55 -2.27
CA ARG A 188 -12.38 27.54 -1.88
C ARG A 188 -11.00 27.15 -2.36
N LEU A 189 -10.28 28.15 -2.87
CA LEU A 189 -8.86 28.04 -3.15
C LEU A 189 -8.09 28.63 -1.96
N ARG A 190 -7.23 27.82 -1.32
CA ARG A 190 -6.45 28.22 -0.15
C ARG A 190 -4.96 27.99 -0.40
N ASP A 191 -4.12 28.94 0.00
CA ASP A 191 -2.68 28.73 0.06
C ASP A 191 -2.33 27.82 1.24
N ASP A 192 -1.85 26.61 0.95
CA ASP A 192 -1.48 25.58 1.94
C ASP A 192 0.03 25.63 2.27
N GLY A 193 0.80 26.54 1.64
CA GLY A 193 2.20 26.78 1.96
C GLY A 193 3.19 26.28 0.91
N SER A 194 4.39 25.90 1.36
CA SER A 194 5.43 25.34 0.48
C SER A 194 5.20 23.84 0.21
N PRO A 195 5.73 23.28 -0.90
CA PRO A 195 5.62 21.85 -1.22
C PRO A 195 6.03 20.93 -0.06
N LYS A 196 7.12 21.27 0.64
CA LYS A 196 7.63 20.51 1.78
C LYS A 196 6.66 20.51 2.96
N GLN A 197 6.03 21.65 3.26
CA GLN A 197 5.04 21.76 4.33
C GLN A 197 3.78 20.98 4.00
N VAL A 198 3.26 21.14 2.77
CA VAL A 198 2.08 20.41 2.31
C VAL A 198 2.33 18.91 2.34
N LEU A 199 3.47 18.44 1.81
CA LEU A 199 3.81 17.01 1.83
C LEU A 199 3.86 16.43 3.25
N ALA A 200 4.44 17.15 4.21
CA ALA A 200 4.46 16.73 5.60
C ALA A 200 3.04 16.62 6.19
N SER A 201 2.18 17.62 5.94
CA SER A 201 0.78 17.60 6.40
C SER A 201 -0.03 16.48 5.75
N LEU A 202 0.14 16.27 4.44
CA LEU A 202 -0.51 15.19 3.68
C LEU A 202 -0.09 13.82 4.20
N THR A 203 1.20 13.59 4.39
CA THR A 203 1.74 12.32 4.89
C THR A 203 1.14 11.96 6.26
N LEU A 204 1.13 12.92 7.19
CA LEU A 204 0.55 12.71 8.51
C LEU A 204 -0.96 12.41 8.43
N ARG A 205 -1.68 13.09 7.55
CA ARG A 205 -3.10 12.83 7.35
C ARG A 205 -3.34 11.43 6.78
N TRP A 206 -2.59 11.03 5.75
CA TRP A 206 -2.76 9.73 5.11
C TRP A 206 -2.31 8.54 5.97
N SER A 207 -1.38 8.73 6.91
CA SER A 207 -1.06 7.68 7.88
C SER A 207 -2.16 7.50 8.94
N ASN A 208 -2.91 8.57 9.24
CA ASN A 208 -3.92 8.57 10.29
C ASN A 208 -5.33 8.22 9.82
N HIS A 209 -5.64 8.35 8.54
CA HIS A 209 -6.99 8.13 7.99
C HIS A 209 -7.03 6.98 7.01
#